data_AF-A0A646NUA5-F1
#
_entry.id   AF-A0A646NUA5-F1
#
_cell.length_a   1.000
_cell.length_b   1.000
_cell.length_c   1.000
_cell.angle_alpha   90.00
_cell.angle_beta   90.00
_cell.angle_gamma   90.00
#
_symmetry.space_group_name_H-M   'P 1'
#
loop_
_entity.id
_entity.type
_entity.pdbx_description
1 polymer ?
#
loop_
_entity_poly.entity_id
_entity_poly.type
_entity_poly.pdbx_seq_one_letter_code
_entity_poly.pdbx_strand_id
1 'polypeptide(L)'
;MPKVLEASNLLHFIGEITVDKDQDPSLDEYHPDGTHFWSEDAPVCLEFFPYNISSIWGCKRCSRAFLRFTEAGAYHAEQRIRVLRTPLISNPIQDKHFQN
;
A
#
# COMPACT_ATOMS: atom_id res chain seq x y z
N MET A 1 -14.79 -7.06 -4.80
CA MET A 1 -14.72 -6.96 -3.32
C MET A 1 -16.03 -6.38 -2.79
N PRO A 2 -16.53 -6.78 -1.61
CA PRO A 2 -17.81 -6.27 -1.13
C PRO A 2 -17.68 -4.78 -0.77
N LYS A 3 -18.53 -3.94 -1.37
CA LYS A 3 -18.63 -2.46 -1.22
C LYS A 3 -18.76 -1.95 0.24
N VAL A 4 -18.84 -2.85 1.23
CA VAL A 4 -19.10 -2.53 2.65
C VAL A 4 -17.86 -1.98 3.36
N LEU A 5 -16.65 -2.27 2.88
CA LEU A 5 -15.42 -1.83 3.56
C LEU A 5 -15.08 -0.35 3.33
N GLU A 6 -15.55 0.23 2.23
CA GLU A 6 -15.28 1.62 1.82
C GLU A 6 -15.90 2.66 2.77
N ALA A 7 -17.02 2.34 3.42
CA ALA A 7 -17.87 3.31 4.13
C ALA A 7 -18.23 2.91 5.58
N SER A 8 -17.67 1.83 6.14
CA SER A 8 -18.14 1.29 7.41
C SER A 8 -17.33 1.74 8.63
N ASN A 9 -18.04 2.02 9.73
CA ASN A 9 -17.49 2.18 11.08
C ASN A 9 -16.76 0.92 11.62
N LEU A 10 -16.46 -0.06 10.76
CA LEU A 10 -15.79 -1.32 11.09
C LEU A 10 -14.26 -1.19 11.05
N LEU A 11 -13.72 -0.14 10.44
CA LEU A 11 -12.28 0.10 10.41
C LEU A 11 -11.90 1.15 11.46
N HIS A 12 -10.75 0.97 12.09
CA HIS A 12 -10.09 2.02 12.87
C HIS A 12 -8.71 2.30 12.30
N PHE A 13 -8.31 3.56 12.33
CA PHE A 13 -6.96 3.97 11.96
C PHE A 13 -5.95 3.37 12.93
N ILE A 14 -4.81 2.91 12.39
CA ILE A 14 -3.68 2.38 13.17
C ILE A 14 -2.49 3.34 13.06
N GLY A 15 -2.17 3.79 11.84
CA GLY A 15 -1.05 4.68 11.59
C GLY A 15 -0.88 5.02 10.10
N GLU A 16 -0.01 5.99 9.82
CA GLU A 16 0.42 6.34 8.47
C GLU A 16 1.72 5.62 8.14
N ILE A 17 1.91 5.29 6.86
CA ILE A 17 3.23 4.92 6.37
C ILE A 17 4.00 6.21 6.15
N THR A 18 5.17 6.30 6.77
CA THR A 18 6.08 7.44 6.61
C THR A 18 7.34 6.93 5.94
N VAL A 19 7.56 7.37 4.70
CA VAL A 19 8.88 7.29 4.06
C VAL A 19 9.73 8.48 4.50
N ASP A 20 10.99 8.53 4.08
CA ASP A 20 11.92 9.62 4.45
C ASP A 20 11.22 10.99 4.36
N LYS A 21 11.17 11.70 5.50
CA LYS A 21 10.36 12.92 5.66
C LYS A 21 10.91 14.10 4.88
N ASP A 22 12.17 14.01 4.46
CA ASP A 22 12.87 15.09 3.75
C ASP A 22 12.65 15.01 2.22
N GLN A 23 11.87 14.03 1.74
CA GLN A 23 11.58 13.82 0.33
C GLN A 23 10.08 13.63 0.10
N ASP A 24 9.60 14.09 -1.06
CA ASP A 24 8.25 13.76 -1.52
C ASP A 24 8.16 12.24 -1.77
N PRO A 25 7.01 11.60 -1.47
CA PRO A 25 6.80 10.19 -1.78
C PRO A 25 7.00 9.90 -3.26
N SER A 26 7.80 8.88 -3.59
CA SER A 26 8.00 8.46 -4.98
C SER A 26 6.70 7.98 -5.62
N LEU A 27 6.55 8.18 -6.93
CA LEU A 27 5.47 7.59 -7.73
C LEU A 27 5.88 6.28 -8.41
N ASP A 28 7.10 5.79 -8.14
CA ASP A 28 7.60 4.53 -8.69
C ASP A 28 6.82 3.34 -8.13
N GLU A 29 6.48 2.38 -8.99
CA GLU A 29 5.84 1.11 -8.60
C GLU A 29 6.87 -0.02 -8.54
N TYR A 30 6.72 -0.94 -7.59
CA TYR A 30 7.57 -2.12 -7.45
C TYR A 30 6.84 -3.39 -7.87
N HIS A 31 7.18 -3.91 -9.05
CA HIS A 31 6.55 -5.09 -9.65
C HIS A 31 7.58 -6.01 -10.36
N PRO A 32 8.51 -6.65 -9.61
CA PRO A 32 9.59 -7.47 -10.17
C PRO A 32 9.08 -8.65 -11.01
N ASP A 33 7.91 -9.20 -10.66
CA ASP A 33 7.30 -10.33 -11.35
C ASP A 33 6.26 -9.90 -12.41
N GLY A 34 6.26 -8.62 -12.81
CA GLY A 34 5.34 -8.10 -13.82
C GLY A 34 3.87 -7.99 -13.37
N THR A 35 3.63 -8.00 -12.05
CA THR A 35 2.32 -7.67 -11.48
C THR A 35 1.96 -6.20 -11.72
N HIS A 36 0.74 -5.80 -11.37
CA HIS A 36 0.34 -4.41 -11.27
C HIS A 36 -0.35 -4.18 -9.92
N PHE A 37 -0.60 -2.93 -9.52
CA PHE A 37 -1.19 -2.62 -8.22
C PHE A 37 -2.45 -3.45 -7.85
N TRP A 38 -3.33 -3.70 -8.82
CA TRP A 38 -4.55 -4.51 -8.64
C TRP A 38 -4.35 -6.03 -8.60
N SER A 39 -3.16 -6.54 -8.91
CA SER A 39 -2.91 -7.97 -8.90
C SER A 39 -3.01 -8.48 -7.47
N GLU A 40 -3.65 -9.63 -7.28
CA GLU A 40 -3.83 -10.16 -5.93
C GLU A 40 -2.47 -10.41 -5.26
N ASP A 41 -1.52 -10.92 -6.03
CA ASP A 41 -0.16 -11.28 -5.68
C ASP A 41 0.86 -10.14 -5.79
N ALA A 42 0.45 -8.92 -6.17
CA ALA A 42 1.39 -7.79 -6.22
C ALA A 42 2.07 -7.57 -4.87
N PRO A 43 3.40 -7.37 -4.83
CA PRO A 43 4.11 -7.15 -3.58
C PRO A 43 3.66 -5.85 -2.90
N VAL A 44 3.82 -5.84 -1.58
CA VAL A 44 3.61 -4.68 -0.70
C VAL A 44 4.99 -4.20 -0.26
N CYS A 45 5.48 -3.18 -0.97
CA CYS A 45 6.78 -2.57 -0.74
C CYS A 45 6.58 -1.12 -0.28
N LEU A 46 6.77 -0.86 1.02
CA LEU A 46 6.31 0.38 1.67
C LEU A 46 6.99 1.67 1.15
N GLU A 47 8.12 1.54 0.47
CA GLU A 47 8.87 2.67 -0.12
C GLU A 47 8.30 3.12 -1.49
N PHE A 48 7.47 2.29 -2.13
CA PHE A 48 6.97 2.50 -3.49
C PHE A 48 5.47 2.84 -3.51
N PHE A 49 5.05 3.47 -4.60
CA PHE A 49 3.65 3.78 -4.84
C PHE A 49 2.80 2.50 -4.98
N PRO A 50 1.55 2.48 -4.47
CA PRO A 50 0.90 3.53 -3.67
C PRO A 50 1.07 3.34 -2.16
N TYR A 51 1.97 2.46 -1.71
CA TYR A 51 2.10 2.09 -0.30
C TYR A 51 2.78 3.18 0.52
N ASN A 52 3.73 3.90 -0.07
CA ASN A 52 4.42 5.03 0.55
C ASN A 52 3.53 6.24 0.88
N ILE A 53 2.32 6.29 0.32
CA ILE A 53 1.28 7.29 0.64
C ILE A 53 0.08 6.67 1.36
N SER A 54 0.16 5.39 1.72
CA SER A 54 -0.95 4.67 2.33
C SER A 54 -0.99 4.84 3.85
N SER A 55 -2.17 4.64 4.40
CA SER A 55 -2.43 4.49 5.83
C SER A 55 -2.82 3.05 6.16
N ILE A 56 -2.54 2.63 7.40
CA ILE A 56 -2.85 1.30 7.92
C ILE A 56 -4.12 1.37 8.76
N TRP A 57 -5.04 0.45 8.49
CA TRP A 57 -6.33 0.34 9.16
C TRP A 57 -6.58 -1.07 9.66
N GLY A 58 -7.23 -1.19 10.81
CA GLY A 58 -7.61 -2.47 11.41
C GLY A 58 -9.12 -2.69 11.39
N CYS A 59 -9.56 -3.92 11.12
CA CYS A 59 -10.95 -4.30 11.37
C CYS A 59 -11.22 -4.42 12.87
N LYS A 60 -12.18 -3.63 13.38
CA LYS A 60 -12.62 -3.65 14.79
C LYS A 60 -13.17 -4.99 15.26
N ARG A 61 -13.51 -5.91 14.36
CA ARG A 61 -14.11 -7.21 14.68
C ARG A 61 -13.13 -8.38 14.64
N CYS A 62 -12.18 -8.37 13.71
CA CYS A 62 -11.29 -9.51 13.47
C CYS A 62 -9.81 -9.14 13.39
N SER A 63 -9.46 -7.88 13.61
CA SER A 63 -8.09 -7.35 13.63
C SER A 63 -7.32 -7.51 12.32
N ARG A 64 -7.97 -7.86 11.21
CA ARG A 64 -7.34 -7.87 9.90
C ARG A 64 -6.87 -6.47 9.53
N ALA A 65 -5.63 -6.38 9.02
CA ALA A 65 -5.03 -5.13 8.59
C ALA A 65 -5.30 -4.85 7.11
N PHE A 66 -5.40 -3.57 6.78
CA PHE A 66 -5.66 -3.05 5.44
C PHE A 66 -4.78 -1.84 5.17
N LEU A 67 -4.39 -1.68 3.92
CA LEU A 67 -3.78 -0.47 3.38
C LEU A 67 -4.86 0.37 2.71
N ARG A 68 -4.81 1.69 2.92
CA ARG A 68 -5.70 2.66 2.28
C ARG A 68 -4.93 3.86 1.76
N PHE A 69 -5.20 4.26 0.53
CA PHE A 69 -4.73 5.53 -0.03
C PHE A 69 -5.84 6.17 -0.86
N THR A 70 -5.63 7.44 -1.17
CA THR A 70 -6.51 8.19 -2.08
C THR A 70 -5.85 8.24 -3.44
N GLU A 71 -6.51 7.69 -4.46
CA GLU A 71 -6.13 7.93 -5.84
C GLU A 71 -6.76 9.25 -6.29
N ALA A 72 -5.94 10.27 -6.48
CA ALA A 72 -6.38 11.58 -6.93
C ALA A 72 -6.18 11.72 -8.45
N GLY A 73 -7.28 11.85 -9.19
CA GLY A 73 -7.31 12.29 -10.58
C GLY A 73 -7.69 13.78 -10.69
N ALA A 74 -7.62 14.33 -11.90
CA ALA A 74 -7.90 15.75 -12.14
C ALA A 74 -9.31 16.22 -11.69
N TYR A 75 -10.29 15.30 -11.69
CA TYR A 75 -11.68 15.61 -11.37
C TYR A 75 -12.32 14.63 -10.37
N HIS A 76 -11.60 13.59 -9.96
CA HIS A 76 -12.14 12.52 -9.11
C HIS A 76 -11.09 12.13 -8.07
N ALA A 77 -11.55 11.81 -6.86
CA ALA A 77 -10.72 11.18 -5.84
C ALA A 77 -11.42 9.90 -5.40
N GLU A 78 -10.71 8.77 -5.47
CA GLU A 78 -11.24 7.47 -5.05
C GLU A 78 -10.43 6.95 -3.86
N GLN A 79 -11.12 6.47 -2.83
CA GLN A 79 -10.48 5.73 -1.76
C GLN A 79 -10.20 4.31 -2.28
N ARG A 80 -8.95 3.87 -2.19
CA ARG A 80 -8.58 2.50 -2.48
C ARG A 80 -8.28 1.78 -1.18
N ILE A 81 -8.69 0.51 -1.09
CA ILE A 81 -8.40 -0.35 0.05
C ILE A 81 -7.89 -1.72 -0.41
N ARG A 82 -6.83 -2.21 0.22
CA ARG A 82 -6.28 -3.54 -0.02
C ARG A 82 -6.04 -4.27 1.30
N VAL A 83 -6.30 -5.58 1.35
CA VAL A 83 -5.94 -6.40 2.52
C VAL A 83 -4.42 -6.46 2.64
N LEU A 84 -3.88 -6.13 3.81
CA LEU A 84 -2.47 -6.31 4.11
C LEU A 84 -2.22 -7.78 4.47
N ARG A 85 -1.57 -8.51 3.55
CA ARG A 85 -1.23 -9.93 3.72
C ARG A 85 0.27 -10.05 3.95
N THR A 86 0.67 -10.65 5.08
CA THR A 86 2.09 -10.86 5.43
C THR A 86 2.92 -11.50 4.32
N PRO A 87 2.44 -12.52 3.58
CA PRO A 87 3.24 -13.14 2.51
C PRO A 87 3.58 -12.22 1.33
N LEU A 88 2.89 -11.07 1.19
CA LEU A 88 3.13 -10.12 0.11
C LEU A 88 4.07 -8.98 0.52
N ILE A 89 4.43 -8.87 1.81
CA ILE A 89 5.33 -7.82 2.28
C ILE A 89 6.72 -8.13 1.75
N SER A 90 7.29 -7.20 1.00
CA SER A 90 8.60 -7.34 0.38
C SER A 90 9.45 -6.11 0.66
N ASN A 91 10.77 -6.31 0.68
CA ASN A 91 11.74 -5.23 0.56
C ASN A 91 12.36 -5.31 -0.84
N PRO A 92 12.72 -4.17 -1.44
CA PRO A 92 13.45 -4.19 -2.69
C PRO A 92 14.79 -4.89 -2.43
N ILE A 93 15.14 -5.87 -3.25
CA ILE A 93 16.48 -6.44 -3.22
C ILE A 93 17.42 -5.32 -3.65
N GLN A 94 18.27 -4.85 -2.74
CA GLN A 94 19.40 -4.02 -3.12
C GLN A 94 20.35 -4.92 -3.91
N ASP A 95 20.29 -4.84 -5.24
CA ASP A 95 21.36 -5.36 -6.08
C ASP A 95 22.60 -4.49 -5.81
N LYS A 96 23.34 -4.83 -4.74
CA LYS A 96 24.72 -4.43 -4.60
C LYS A 96 25.50 -5.20 -5.66
N HIS A 97 25.49 -4.68 -6.88
CA HIS A 97 26.59 -4.92 -7.80
C HIS A 97 27.85 -4.36 -7.14
N PHE A 98 28.53 -5.21 -6.36
CA PHE A 98 29.95 -5.07 -6.08
C PHE A 98 30.62 -5.13 -7.46
N GLN A 99 30.95 -3.97 -8.01
CA GLN A 99 31.88 -3.90 -9.14
C GLN A 99 33.24 -4.36 -8.61
N ASN A 100 33.73 -5.48 -9.16
CA ASN A 100 35.12 -5.93 -9.04
C ASN A 100 36.08 -4.94 -9.69
#